data_AF-A0A3M9YLF7-F1
#
_entry.id   AF-A0A3M9YLF7-F1
#
_cell.length_a   1.000
_cell.length_b   1.000
_cell.length_c   1.000
_cell.angle_alpha   90.00
_cell.angle_beta   90.00
_cell.angle_gamma   90.00
#
_symmetry.space_group_name_H-M   'P 1'
#
loop_
_entity.id
_entity.type
_entity.pdbx_description
1 polymer ?
#
loop_
_entity_poly.entity_id
_entity_poly.type
_entity_poly.pdbx_seq_one_letter_code
_entity_poly.pdbx_strand_id
1 'polypeptide(L)'
;MTTDSSSPTDLATVNILDASHRQALERALTRVLLTNHVEVAYAEILDGMPLAATYQHERWRDRPGDDDPWGSHRPPIVFTHGPYNAFEQYPHGLADVAAYWAEARIFGGVFVFDRGETEIECREIYMHACFPGSPRTLFALTSKQFGELIHFLLDEDGELSDGSNESSAQIVSTAQCPLPIRATSENRWRWDPWDAIACFHVFRDKYERKVAKYKPIHLQPARRTGDWPELGDQMLLDVCEYERQQGTHVDQAMIDRLNTSIKMITPSSPLWPGYSRWAEEQSRPRFEGE
;
A
#
# COMPACT_ATOMS: atom_id res chain seq x y z
N MET A 1 5.23 -21.60 43.98
CA MET A 1 5.30 -20.37 43.15
C MET A 1 6.52 -20.51 42.27
N THR A 2 6.35 -21.13 41.11
CA THR A 2 7.40 -21.29 40.10
C THR A 2 7.28 -20.12 39.14
N THR A 3 8.20 -19.17 39.25
CA THR A 3 8.36 -18.07 38.31
C THR A 3 8.97 -18.62 37.03
N ASP A 4 8.16 -18.69 35.98
CA ASP A 4 8.62 -19.06 34.65
C ASP A 4 9.42 -17.88 34.09
N SER A 5 10.73 -18.08 33.95
CA SER A 5 11.66 -17.09 33.40
C SER A 5 11.84 -17.37 31.91
N SER A 6 10.85 -17.03 31.09
CA SER A 6 11.02 -17.02 29.64
C SER A 6 11.75 -15.74 29.22
N SER A 7 13.01 -15.87 28.80
CA SER A 7 13.81 -14.80 28.22
C SER A 7 13.20 -14.26 26.90
N PRO A 8 13.31 -12.96 26.59
CA PRO A 8 12.66 -12.33 25.45
C PRO A 8 13.43 -12.52 24.13
N THR A 9 13.85 -13.75 23.81
CA THR A 9 14.66 -14.01 22.60
C THR A 9 14.57 -15.45 22.08
N ASP A 10 13.41 -16.09 22.15
CA ASP A 10 13.10 -17.11 21.13
C ASP A 10 12.61 -16.37 19.88
N LEU A 11 13.56 -15.84 19.11
CA LEU A 11 13.28 -15.42 17.73
C LEU A 11 12.77 -16.66 17.01
N ALA A 12 11.48 -16.67 16.72
CA ALA A 12 10.83 -17.71 15.94
C ALA A 12 11.59 -17.90 14.62
N THR A 13 12.46 -18.91 14.56
CA THR A 13 13.21 -19.24 13.35
C THR A 13 12.28 -19.94 12.37
N VAL A 14 12.57 -19.87 11.07
CA VAL A 14 11.80 -20.53 9.99
C VAL A 14 11.60 -22.04 10.26
N ASN A 15 12.44 -22.63 11.12
CA ASN A 15 12.35 -24.02 11.58
C ASN A 15 11.07 -24.34 12.38
N ILE A 16 10.27 -23.36 12.79
CA ILE A 16 8.95 -23.58 13.41
C ILE A 16 7.91 -24.00 12.36
N LEU A 17 8.13 -23.66 11.09
CA LEU A 17 7.25 -24.07 10.00
C LEU A 17 7.50 -25.54 9.66
N ASP A 18 6.43 -26.30 9.37
CA ASP A 18 6.60 -27.62 8.77
C ASP A 18 7.24 -27.53 7.38
N ALA A 19 7.69 -28.68 6.87
CA ALA A 19 8.44 -28.76 5.63
C ALA A 19 7.69 -28.14 4.43
N SER A 20 6.37 -28.29 4.36
CA SER A 20 5.56 -27.76 3.26
C SER A 20 5.50 -26.24 3.32
N HIS A 21 5.20 -25.67 4.49
CA HIS A 21 5.15 -24.22 4.66
C HIS A 21 6.53 -23.57 4.51
N ARG A 22 7.58 -24.22 5.02
CA ARG A 22 8.97 -23.77 4.86
C ARG A 22 9.37 -23.72 3.38
N GLN A 23 9.09 -24.78 2.62
CA GLN A 23 9.41 -24.84 1.19
C GLN A 23 8.65 -23.76 0.40
N ALA A 24 7.37 -23.56 0.69
CA ALA A 24 6.58 -22.50 0.07
C ALA A 24 7.14 -21.10 0.35
N LEU A 25 7.54 -20.83 1.61
CA LEU A 25 8.15 -19.55 2.00
C LEU A 25 9.51 -19.33 1.33
N GLU A 26 10.39 -20.34 1.35
CA GLU A 26 11.71 -20.27 0.70
C GLU A 26 11.55 -19.98 -0.80
N ARG A 27 10.64 -20.68 -1.48
CA ARG A 27 10.34 -20.47 -2.89
C ARG A 27 9.85 -19.04 -3.17
N ALA A 28 8.87 -18.57 -2.39
CA ALA A 28 8.32 -17.23 -2.53
C ALA A 28 9.41 -16.15 -2.35
N LEU A 29 10.25 -16.29 -1.32
CA LEU A 29 11.36 -15.36 -1.06
C LEU A 29 12.40 -15.38 -2.18
N THR A 30 12.86 -16.57 -2.59
CA THR A 30 13.82 -16.72 -3.68
C THR A 30 13.33 -16.05 -4.96
N ARG A 31 12.04 -16.20 -5.29
CA ARG A 31 11.48 -15.56 -6.49
C ARG A 31 11.41 -14.05 -6.40
N VAL A 32 10.97 -13.51 -5.27
CA VAL A 32 10.98 -12.05 -5.07
C VAL A 32 12.41 -11.52 -5.19
N LEU A 33 13.37 -12.15 -4.52
CA LEU A 33 14.77 -11.73 -4.49
C LEU A 33 15.45 -11.74 -5.86
N LEU A 34 15.01 -12.63 -6.76
CA LEU A 34 15.56 -12.76 -8.11
C LEU A 34 14.84 -11.90 -9.15
N THR A 35 13.94 -11.01 -8.73
CA THR A 35 13.37 -10.00 -9.62
C THR A 35 14.33 -8.84 -9.85
N ASN A 36 14.31 -8.28 -11.08
CA ASN A 36 15.05 -7.07 -11.42
C ASN A 36 14.69 -5.87 -10.50
N HIS A 37 13.47 -5.86 -9.93
CA HIS A 37 13.05 -4.80 -9.01
C HIS A 37 13.84 -4.82 -7.70
N VAL A 38 14.16 -6.00 -7.18
CA VAL A 38 15.02 -6.15 -6.00
C VAL A 38 16.45 -5.73 -6.34
N GLU A 39 17.00 -6.22 -7.45
CA GLU A 39 18.35 -5.85 -7.90
C GLU A 39 18.51 -4.32 -7.99
N VAL A 40 17.59 -3.65 -8.70
CA VAL A 40 17.63 -2.19 -8.85
C VAL A 40 17.45 -1.47 -7.51
N ALA A 41 16.51 -1.90 -6.66
CA ALA A 41 16.26 -1.24 -5.38
C ALA A 41 17.48 -1.33 -4.44
N TYR A 42 18.13 -2.49 -4.36
CA TYR A 42 19.33 -2.65 -3.52
C TYR A 42 20.57 -2.02 -4.16
N ALA A 43 20.70 -2.02 -5.48
CA ALA A 43 21.75 -1.26 -6.16
C ALA A 43 21.66 0.24 -5.85
N GLU A 44 20.46 0.83 -5.93
CA GLU A 44 20.24 2.24 -5.55
C GLU A 44 20.64 2.51 -4.09
N ILE A 45 20.30 1.62 -3.15
CA ILE A 45 20.69 1.73 -1.74
C ILE A 45 22.21 1.69 -1.59
N LEU A 46 22.89 0.76 -2.25
CA LEU A 46 24.34 0.58 -2.17
C LEU A 46 25.10 1.74 -2.81
N ASP A 47 24.63 2.23 -3.96
CA ASP A 47 25.19 3.39 -4.66
C ASP A 47 24.91 4.70 -3.93
N GLY A 48 23.91 4.72 -3.03
CA GLY A 48 23.48 5.91 -2.29
C GLY A 48 22.76 6.96 -3.14
N MET A 49 22.37 6.61 -4.37
CA MET A 49 21.77 7.53 -5.34
C MET A 49 20.54 6.91 -6.01
N PRO A 50 19.32 7.38 -5.70
CA PRO A 50 18.14 6.94 -6.43
C PRO A 50 18.19 7.45 -7.87
N LEU A 51 17.76 6.64 -8.84
CA LEU A 51 17.58 7.07 -10.22
C LEU A 51 16.55 8.22 -10.30
N ALA A 52 16.60 9.04 -11.34
CA ALA A 52 15.61 10.11 -11.54
C ALA A 52 14.17 9.57 -11.70
N ALA A 53 14.02 8.38 -12.30
CA ALA A 53 12.73 7.71 -12.49
C ALA A 53 12.11 7.21 -11.18
N THR A 54 12.94 7.05 -10.16
CA THR A 54 12.62 6.46 -8.88
C THR A 54 12.55 7.53 -7.80
N TYR A 55 13.33 8.60 -7.94
CA TYR A 55 13.33 9.74 -7.05
C TYR A 55 12.04 10.55 -7.21
N GLN A 56 11.15 10.44 -6.21
CA GLN A 56 10.08 11.41 -6.04
C GLN A 56 10.71 12.74 -5.61
N HIS A 57 10.93 13.63 -6.59
CA HIS A 57 11.18 15.07 -6.44
C HIS A 57 12.54 15.54 -5.89
N GLU A 58 13.38 16.04 -6.81
CA GLU A 58 14.48 17.02 -6.56
C GLU A 58 14.02 18.32 -5.91
N ARG A 59 12.72 18.55 -5.79
CA ARG A 59 12.15 19.82 -5.32
C ARG A 59 12.21 20.00 -3.80
N TRP A 60 12.50 18.93 -3.06
CA TRP A 60 12.51 18.92 -1.59
C TRP A 60 13.90 19.04 -0.98
N ARG A 61 14.95 18.59 -1.68
CA ARG A 61 16.35 18.74 -1.25
C ARG A 61 16.69 20.19 -0.90
N ASP A 62 16.10 21.12 -1.65
CA ASP A 62 16.37 22.55 -1.56
C ASP A 62 15.34 23.31 -0.68
N ARG A 63 14.42 22.58 0.00
CA ARG A 63 13.40 23.14 0.91
C ARG A 63 13.23 22.30 2.19
N PRO A 64 14.22 22.32 3.10
CA PRO A 64 14.13 21.67 4.41
C PRO A 64 13.25 22.50 5.33
N GLY A 65 11.95 22.29 5.27
CA GLY A 65 10.98 23.02 6.08
C GLY A 65 9.69 23.17 5.33
N ASP A 66 8.72 22.36 5.73
CA ASP A 66 7.28 22.66 5.72
C ASP A 66 6.58 21.35 6.10
N ASP A 67 5.71 21.48 7.11
CA ASP A 67 4.91 20.43 7.73
C ASP A 67 4.43 19.40 6.71
N ASP A 68 4.97 18.18 6.78
CA ASP A 68 4.33 17.06 6.11
C ASP A 68 2.92 16.89 6.72
N PRO A 69 1.88 16.67 5.91
CA PRO A 69 0.52 16.43 6.39
C PRO A 69 0.36 15.47 7.57
N TRP A 70 1.32 14.57 7.75
CA TRP A 70 1.35 13.56 8.80
C TRP A 70 2.17 13.99 10.04
N GLY A 71 2.60 15.25 10.12
CA GLY A 71 3.40 15.78 11.23
C GLY A 71 4.77 15.11 11.38
N SER A 72 5.26 14.45 10.33
CA SER A 72 6.54 13.76 10.34
C SER A 72 7.66 14.69 9.88
N HIS A 73 8.73 14.79 10.68
CA HIS A 73 9.95 15.45 10.24
C HIS A 73 10.50 14.70 9.04
N ARG A 74 10.88 15.40 7.97
CA ARG A 74 11.43 14.76 6.79
C ARG A 74 12.79 14.14 7.14
N PRO A 75 13.03 12.86 6.84
CA PRO A 75 14.27 12.20 7.20
C PRO A 75 15.43 12.73 6.35
N PRO A 76 16.67 12.75 6.87
CA PRO A 76 17.86 13.21 6.17
C PRO A 76 18.40 12.18 5.16
N ILE A 77 17.55 11.34 4.58
CA ILE A 77 17.92 10.32 3.58
C ILE A 77 17.06 10.48 2.32
N VAL A 78 17.56 9.97 1.20
CA VAL A 78 16.87 10.06 -0.10
C VAL A 78 15.91 8.89 -0.36
N PHE A 79 16.06 7.78 0.36
CA PHE A 79 15.24 6.57 0.27
C PHE A 79 14.06 6.65 1.25
N THR A 80 13.00 7.35 0.84
CA THR A 80 11.89 7.68 1.75
C THR A 80 10.54 7.38 1.10
N HIS A 81 9.57 7.02 1.94
CA HIS A 81 8.17 6.92 1.55
C HIS A 81 7.39 7.95 2.36
N GLY A 82 6.64 8.84 1.70
CA GLY A 82 6.00 10.01 2.33
C GLY A 82 5.33 9.69 3.70
N PRO A 83 4.32 8.80 3.73
CA PRO A 83 3.68 8.36 4.97
C PRO A 83 4.56 7.60 5.98
N TYR A 84 5.59 6.84 5.57
CA TYR A 84 6.36 5.95 6.45
C TYR A 84 7.70 6.56 6.87
N ASN A 85 7.67 7.81 7.33
CA ASN A 85 8.86 8.59 7.70
C ASN A 85 9.06 8.75 9.21
N ALA A 86 8.42 7.91 10.03
CA ALA A 86 8.48 8.05 11.48
C ALA A 86 9.77 7.40 12.07
N PHE A 87 10.95 7.76 11.53
CA PHE A 87 12.23 7.18 11.96
C PHE A 87 12.54 7.38 13.45
N GLU A 88 11.92 8.35 14.12
CA GLU A 88 12.09 8.55 15.56
C GLU A 88 11.40 7.46 16.40
N GLN A 89 10.36 6.80 15.88
CA GLN A 89 9.63 5.72 16.58
C GLN A 89 10.04 4.31 16.12
N TYR A 90 10.81 4.21 15.03
CA TYR A 90 11.21 2.90 14.50
C TYR A 90 12.42 2.32 15.25
N PRO A 91 12.47 1.00 15.52
CA PRO A 91 13.58 0.37 16.25
C PRO A 91 14.96 0.58 15.62
N HIS A 92 15.05 0.64 14.28
CA HIS A 92 16.28 0.86 13.52
C HIS A 92 16.31 2.23 12.82
N GLY A 93 15.39 3.11 13.20
CA GLY A 93 15.32 4.49 12.75
C GLY A 93 15.29 4.67 11.23
N LEU A 94 16.32 5.32 10.67
CA LEU A 94 16.39 5.62 9.24
C LEU A 94 16.52 4.37 8.36
N ALA A 95 17.03 3.25 8.91
CA ALA A 95 17.10 1.99 8.17
C ALA A 95 15.70 1.45 7.87
N ASP A 96 14.76 1.59 8.81
CA ASP A 96 13.37 1.15 8.61
C ASP A 96 12.65 2.03 7.58
N VAL A 97 12.96 3.34 7.53
CA VAL A 97 12.46 4.22 6.45
C VAL A 97 12.94 3.74 5.07
N ALA A 98 14.23 3.41 4.95
CA ALA A 98 14.79 2.88 3.71
C ALA A 98 14.19 1.51 3.36
N ALA A 99 13.85 0.68 4.36
CA ALA A 99 13.18 -0.60 4.16
C ALA A 99 11.75 -0.41 3.61
N TYR A 100 10.95 0.52 4.16
CA TYR A 100 9.63 0.84 3.60
C TYR A 100 9.71 1.38 2.17
N TRP A 101 10.73 2.21 1.90
CA TRP A 101 11.01 2.65 0.54
C TRP A 101 11.32 1.47 -0.38
N ALA A 102 12.20 0.55 0.03
CA ALA A 102 12.59 -0.60 -0.79
C ALA A 102 11.38 -1.51 -1.06
N GLU A 103 10.57 -1.78 -0.04
CA GLU A 103 9.33 -2.55 -0.17
C GLU A 103 8.39 -1.93 -1.21
N ALA A 104 8.17 -0.63 -1.10
CA ALA A 104 7.35 0.11 -2.05
C ALA A 104 7.88 0.03 -3.49
N ARG A 105 9.19 -0.11 -3.69
CA ARG A 105 9.80 -0.26 -5.02
C ARG A 105 9.68 -1.66 -5.59
N ILE A 106 9.85 -2.66 -4.73
CA ILE A 106 9.78 -4.07 -5.10
C ILE A 106 8.32 -4.44 -5.39
N PHE A 107 7.43 -4.16 -4.45
CA PHE A 107 6.04 -4.62 -4.52
C PHE A 107 5.11 -3.60 -5.16
N GLY A 108 5.45 -2.32 -5.14
CA GLY A 108 4.65 -1.22 -5.67
C GLY A 108 3.92 -0.37 -4.64
N GLY A 109 4.14 -0.68 -3.37
CA GLY A 109 3.53 -0.06 -2.20
C GLY A 109 3.91 -0.81 -0.94
N VAL A 110 3.46 -0.31 0.19
CA VAL A 110 3.65 -0.96 1.50
C VAL A 110 2.42 -1.80 1.84
N PHE A 111 2.62 -3.05 2.23
CA PHE A 111 1.55 -3.92 2.71
C PHE A 111 1.14 -3.57 4.15
N VAL A 112 -0.16 -3.43 4.36
CA VAL A 112 -0.79 -3.20 5.67
C VAL A 112 -1.99 -4.13 5.84
N PHE A 113 -2.38 -4.39 7.08
CA PHE A 113 -3.37 -5.43 7.38
C PHE A 113 -4.53 -4.85 8.17
N ASP A 114 -5.74 -5.35 7.93
CA ASP A 114 -6.85 -5.18 8.87
C ASP A 114 -6.58 -6.04 10.11
N ARG A 115 -6.25 -5.37 11.21
CA ARG A 115 -5.90 -5.99 12.49
C ARG A 115 -7.11 -6.27 13.37
N GLY A 116 -8.32 -5.93 12.93
CA GLY A 116 -9.54 -6.04 13.72
C GLY A 116 -9.49 -5.20 15.00
N GLU A 117 -10.55 -5.31 15.81
CA GLU A 117 -10.66 -4.59 17.09
C GLU A 117 -9.62 -5.04 18.12
N THR A 118 -9.09 -6.26 17.97
CA THR A 118 -8.07 -6.82 18.86
C THR A 118 -6.65 -6.35 18.52
N GLU A 119 -6.48 -5.66 17.38
CA GLU A 119 -5.20 -5.19 16.85
C GLU A 119 -4.13 -6.28 16.59
N ILE A 120 -4.51 -7.56 16.64
CA ILE A 120 -3.61 -8.71 16.43
C ILE A 120 -4.04 -9.59 15.26
N GLU A 121 -5.23 -9.38 14.71
CA GLU A 121 -5.75 -10.19 13.62
C GLU A 121 -5.06 -9.84 12.29
N CYS A 122 -5.38 -10.60 11.26
CA CYS A 122 -4.96 -10.33 9.88
C CYS A 122 -6.12 -10.72 8.99
N ARG A 123 -7.19 -9.91 9.04
CA ARG A 123 -8.45 -10.21 8.34
C ARG A 123 -8.30 -10.02 6.83
N GLU A 124 -7.70 -8.91 6.44
CA GLU A 124 -7.55 -8.50 5.05
C GLU A 124 -6.22 -7.81 4.81
N ILE A 125 -5.75 -7.85 3.57
CA ILE A 125 -4.48 -7.26 3.14
C ILE A 125 -4.79 -6.07 2.23
N TYR A 126 -4.19 -4.92 2.56
CA TYR A 126 -4.25 -3.72 1.74
C TYR A 126 -2.85 -3.26 1.34
N MET A 127 -2.79 -2.50 0.26
CA MET A 127 -1.56 -1.90 -0.24
C MET A 127 -1.67 -0.39 -0.23
N HIS A 128 -0.63 0.27 0.29
CA HIS A 128 -0.45 1.70 0.21
C HIS A 128 0.58 2.01 -0.88
N ALA A 129 0.09 2.37 -2.08
CA ALA A 129 0.97 2.55 -3.25
C ALA A 129 1.91 3.76 -3.12
N CYS A 130 3.06 3.67 -3.80
CA CYS A 130 4.13 4.67 -3.74
C CYS A 130 4.75 4.98 -5.11
N PHE A 131 3.93 5.41 -6.07
CA PHE A 131 4.44 5.88 -7.36
C PHE A 131 3.82 7.21 -7.79
N PRO A 132 4.53 8.01 -8.61
CA PRO A 132 3.91 9.13 -9.30
C PRO A 132 2.65 8.68 -10.05
N GLY A 133 1.52 9.32 -9.77
CA GLY A 133 0.23 8.97 -10.37
C GLY A 133 -0.50 7.80 -9.70
N SER A 134 0.08 7.15 -8.68
CA SER A 134 -0.66 6.18 -7.87
C SER A 134 -1.68 6.87 -6.96
N PRO A 135 -2.75 6.16 -6.57
CA PRO A 135 -3.64 6.62 -5.51
C PRO A 135 -2.88 6.83 -4.21
N ARG A 136 -3.32 7.82 -3.45
CA ARG A 136 -2.95 8.01 -2.04
C ARG A 136 -3.73 7.09 -1.11
N THR A 137 -4.88 6.58 -1.56
CA THR A 137 -5.71 5.65 -0.79
C THR A 137 -5.10 4.26 -0.74
N LEU A 138 -5.30 3.58 0.38
CA LEU A 138 -5.03 2.15 0.50
C LEU A 138 -6.05 1.38 -0.32
N PHE A 139 -5.66 0.22 -0.84
CA PHE A 139 -6.56 -0.60 -1.65
C PHE A 139 -6.31 -2.09 -1.47
N ALA A 140 -7.38 -2.86 -1.56
CA ALA A 140 -7.30 -4.31 -1.64
C ALA A 140 -6.86 -4.72 -3.04
N LEU A 141 -6.09 -5.82 -3.12
CA LEU A 141 -5.72 -6.42 -4.40
C LEU A 141 -6.97 -7.02 -5.06
N THR A 142 -7.10 -6.91 -6.38
CA THR A 142 -8.17 -7.64 -7.07
C THR A 142 -7.90 -9.14 -7.01
N SER A 143 -8.94 -9.97 -7.18
CA SER A 143 -8.76 -11.43 -7.23
C SER A 143 -7.78 -11.85 -8.33
N LYS A 144 -7.73 -11.10 -9.43
CA LYS A 144 -6.75 -11.29 -10.51
C LYS A 144 -5.32 -10.98 -10.04
N GLN A 145 -5.10 -9.79 -9.48
CA GLN A 145 -3.77 -9.39 -9.00
C GLN A 145 -3.26 -10.32 -7.89
N PHE A 146 -4.13 -10.71 -6.97
CA PHE A 146 -3.79 -11.65 -5.91
C PHE A 146 -3.48 -13.04 -6.49
N GLY A 147 -4.31 -13.54 -7.40
CA GLY A 147 -4.08 -14.83 -8.07
C GLY A 147 -2.76 -14.87 -8.86
N GLU A 148 -2.46 -13.81 -9.62
CA GLU A 148 -1.19 -13.65 -10.35
C GLU A 148 0.00 -13.61 -9.40
N LEU A 149 -0.11 -12.90 -8.27
CA LEU A 149 0.92 -12.87 -7.23
C LEU A 149 1.15 -14.25 -6.62
N ILE A 150 0.10 -14.94 -6.17
CA ILE A 150 0.22 -16.26 -5.56
C ILE A 150 0.75 -17.29 -6.56
N HIS A 151 0.28 -17.26 -7.80
CA HIS A 151 0.82 -18.10 -8.87
C HIS A 151 2.32 -17.85 -9.05
N PHE A 152 2.74 -16.59 -9.19
CA PHE A 152 4.15 -16.24 -9.29
C PHE A 152 4.96 -16.71 -8.08
N LEU A 153 4.47 -16.54 -6.85
CA LEU A 153 5.21 -16.91 -5.65
C LEU A 153 5.34 -18.43 -5.46
N LEU A 154 4.34 -19.21 -5.88
CA LEU A 154 4.23 -20.65 -5.54
C LEU A 154 4.41 -21.62 -6.70
N ASP A 155 4.35 -21.17 -7.96
CA ASP A 155 4.57 -21.97 -9.19
C ASP A 155 5.72 -22.99 -8.99
N GLU A 156 5.55 -24.25 -9.34
CA GLU A 156 6.57 -25.29 -9.09
C GLU A 156 7.44 -25.54 -10.32
N ASP A 157 6.98 -25.13 -11.50
CA ASP A 157 7.51 -25.55 -12.80
C ASP A 157 8.70 -24.70 -13.27
N GLY A 158 9.03 -23.63 -12.55
CA GLY A 158 10.24 -22.83 -12.77
C GLY A 158 11.47 -23.50 -12.17
N GLU A 159 12.09 -24.43 -12.89
CA GLU A 159 13.33 -25.08 -12.43
C GLU A 159 14.49 -24.07 -12.27
N LEU A 160 15.18 -24.16 -11.13
CA LEU A 160 16.52 -23.60 -10.95
C LEU A 160 17.47 -24.49 -11.75
N SER A 161 17.90 -24.08 -12.95
CA SER A 161 18.92 -24.85 -13.67
C SER A 161 20.22 -24.83 -12.88
N ASP A 162 20.72 -26.01 -12.53
CA ASP A 162 21.99 -26.18 -11.85
C ASP A 162 23.11 -25.59 -12.71
N GLY A 163 23.88 -24.66 -12.14
CA GLY A 163 24.70 -23.69 -12.86
C GLY A 163 25.93 -24.28 -13.55
N SER A 164 25.74 -24.89 -14.72
CA SER A 164 26.84 -25.37 -15.55
C SER A 164 27.22 -24.44 -16.70
N ASN A 165 26.86 -23.15 -16.69
CA ASN A 165 27.45 -22.14 -17.58
C ASN A 165 27.45 -20.74 -16.93
N GLU A 166 28.65 -20.24 -16.68
CA GLU A 166 28.94 -18.90 -16.16
C GLU A 166 28.53 -17.82 -17.16
N SER A 167 27.31 -17.31 -17.07
CA SER A 167 26.95 -15.89 -17.30
C SER A 167 25.46 -15.70 -17.02
N SER A 168 25.15 -15.03 -15.91
CA SER A 168 23.81 -14.59 -15.50
C SER A 168 22.84 -15.74 -15.18
N ALA A 169 22.67 -16.04 -13.89
CA ALA A 169 21.62 -16.93 -13.40
C ALA A 169 20.24 -16.34 -13.73
N GLN A 170 19.72 -16.68 -14.91
CA GLN A 170 18.42 -16.25 -15.40
C GLN A 170 17.43 -17.37 -15.04
N ILE A 171 16.60 -17.16 -14.01
CA ILE A 171 15.46 -18.05 -13.79
C ILE A 171 14.53 -17.90 -14.99
N VAL A 172 14.35 -18.98 -15.75
CA VAL A 172 13.28 -19.07 -16.74
C VAL A 172 11.98 -19.38 -15.98
N SER A 173 11.44 -18.39 -15.27
CA SER A 173 10.13 -18.51 -14.63
C SER A 173 9.10 -18.51 -15.76
N THR A 174 8.31 -19.58 -15.86
CA THR A 174 7.15 -19.65 -16.76
C THR A 174 6.08 -18.62 -16.41
N ALA A 175 6.00 -18.21 -15.13
CA ALA A 175 5.14 -17.14 -14.66
C ALA A 175 5.76 -15.75 -14.92
N GLN A 176 5.01 -14.89 -15.62
CA GLN A 176 5.33 -13.47 -15.77
C GLN A 176 5.32 -12.78 -14.40
N CYS A 177 6.39 -12.05 -14.07
CA CYS A 177 6.48 -11.32 -12.80
C CYS A 177 5.35 -10.27 -12.68
N PRO A 178 4.47 -10.35 -11.65
CA PRO A 178 3.37 -9.41 -11.46
C PRO A 178 3.78 -8.14 -10.70
N LEU A 179 5.05 -8.04 -10.30
CA LEU A 179 5.59 -6.92 -9.54
C LEU A 179 6.16 -5.83 -10.47
N PRO A 180 6.06 -4.54 -10.10
CA PRO A 180 5.31 -4.00 -8.97
C PRO A 180 3.79 -4.00 -9.24
N ILE A 181 3.00 -4.26 -8.20
CA ILE A 181 1.54 -4.21 -8.24
C ILE A 181 1.10 -2.76 -8.39
N ARG A 182 0.24 -2.50 -9.37
CA ARG A 182 -0.30 -1.17 -9.65
C ARG A 182 -1.78 -1.11 -9.35
N ALA A 183 -2.19 -0.09 -8.62
CA ALA A 183 -3.60 0.17 -8.38
C ALA A 183 -4.30 0.57 -9.69
N THR A 184 -5.53 0.09 -9.86
CA THR A 184 -6.41 0.40 -10.99
C THR A 184 -7.77 0.86 -10.47
N SER A 185 -8.66 1.30 -11.36
CA SER A 185 -10.05 1.58 -10.98
C SER A 185 -10.83 0.32 -10.55
N GLU A 186 -10.32 -0.89 -10.82
CA GLU A 186 -10.94 -2.14 -10.36
C GLU A 186 -10.62 -2.45 -8.90
N ASN A 187 -9.55 -1.87 -8.34
CA ASN A 187 -9.25 -1.97 -6.92
C ASN A 187 -10.27 -1.13 -6.14
N ARG A 188 -11.29 -1.79 -5.60
CA ARG A 188 -12.36 -1.19 -4.77
C ARG A 188 -12.05 -1.33 -3.29
N TRP A 189 -12.96 -0.84 -2.45
CA TRP A 189 -12.80 -0.82 -0.99
C TRP A 189 -11.57 -0.02 -0.57
N ARG A 190 -11.45 1.19 -1.14
CA ARG A 190 -10.37 2.13 -0.88
C ARG A 190 -10.45 2.66 0.54
N TRP A 191 -9.34 2.82 1.24
CA TRP A 191 -9.30 3.48 2.54
C TRP A 191 -8.48 4.76 2.48
N ASP A 192 -8.95 5.81 3.14
CA ASP A 192 -8.12 6.96 3.41
C ASP A 192 -7.02 6.56 4.40
N PRO A 193 -5.74 6.97 4.21
CA PRO A 193 -4.67 6.51 5.07
C PRO A 193 -4.80 6.94 6.54
N TRP A 194 -5.44 8.08 6.83
CA TRP A 194 -5.69 8.50 8.21
C TRP A 194 -6.81 7.66 8.82
N ASP A 195 -7.93 7.54 8.13
CA ASP A 195 -9.09 6.77 8.61
C ASP A 195 -8.69 5.31 8.90
N ALA A 196 -7.96 4.70 7.95
CA ALA A 196 -7.45 3.34 8.03
C ALA A 196 -6.79 3.06 9.39
N ILE A 197 -5.81 3.89 9.77
CA ILE A 197 -5.03 3.68 11.00
C ILE A 197 -5.74 4.22 12.24
N ALA A 198 -6.38 5.39 12.16
CA ALA A 198 -6.95 6.08 13.31
C ALA A 198 -8.28 5.48 13.79
N CYS A 199 -9.08 4.92 12.86
CA CYS A 199 -10.45 4.54 13.12
C CYS A 199 -10.79 3.08 12.80
N PHE A 200 -10.03 2.44 11.90
CA PHE A 200 -10.40 1.13 11.35
C PHE A 200 -9.33 0.04 11.55
N HIS A 201 -8.31 0.30 12.37
CA HIS A 201 -7.27 -0.68 12.72
C HIS A 201 -6.55 -1.32 11.52
N VAL A 202 -6.39 -0.56 10.42
CA VAL A 202 -5.68 -1.00 9.21
C VAL A 202 -4.24 -0.47 9.22
N PHE A 203 -3.32 -1.32 9.66
CA PHE A 203 -1.89 -1.07 9.76
C PHE A 203 -1.09 -2.39 9.82
N ARG A 204 0.18 -2.39 9.43
CA ARG A 204 1.11 -3.48 9.75
C ARG A 204 1.53 -3.40 11.21
N ASP A 205 1.97 -2.23 11.65
CA ASP A 205 2.32 -1.95 13.04
C ASP A 205 1.68 -0.62 13.49
N LYS A 206 1.26 -0.52 14.75
CA LYS A 206 0.61 0.68 15.29
C LYS A 206 1.52 1.93 15.24
N TYR A 207 2.82 1.71 15.21
CA TYR A 207 3.87 2.71 15.15
C TYR A 207 4.52 2.80 13.76
N GLU A 208 3.88 2.29 12.70
CA GLU A 208 4.43 2.43 11.34
C GLU A 208 4.25 3.83 10.74
N ARG A 209 3.30 4.62 11.26
CA ARG A 209 2.94 5.96 10.77
C ARG A 209 2.67 6.87 11.96
N LYS A 210 2.94 8.17 11.84
CA LYS A 210 2.46 9.16 12.82
C LYS A 210 1.01 9.50 12.50
N VAL A 211 0.14 9.37 13.51
CA VAL A 211 -1.29 9.65 13.36
C VAL A 211 -1.62 10.91 14.15
N ALA A 212 -2.04 11.95 13.44
CA ALA A 212 -2.52 13.17 14.07
C ALA A 212 -3.80 12.88 14.87
N LYS A 213 -3.94 13.52 16.04
CA LYS A 213 -5.12 13.38 16.93
C LYS A 213 -6.44 13.65 16.21
N TYR A 214 -6.43 14.56 15.25
CA TYR A 214 -7.60 14.93 14.46
C TYR A 214 -7.27 14.75 12.99
N LYS A 215 -8.28 14.44 12.18
CA LYS A 215 -8.11 14.32 10.73
C LYS A 215 -7.66 15.67 10.16
N PRO A 216 -6.47 15.75 9.52
CA PRO A 216 -5.98 17.01 8.99
C PRO A 216 -6.88 17.50 7.84
N ILE A 217 -7.22 18.79 7.83
CA ILE A 217 -8.17 19.39 6.87
C ILE A 217 -7.67 19.22 5.41
N HIS A 218 -6.36 19.26 5.18
CA HIS A 218 -5.76 19.05 3.87
C HIS A 218 -5.61 17.57 3.46
N LEU A 219 -5.89 16.64 4.39
CA LEU A 219 -6.03 15.20 4.15
C LEU A 219 -7.52 14.79 4.06
N GLN A 220 -8.45 15.74 3.99
CA GLN A 220 -9.78 15.41 3.50
C GLN A 220 -9.63 14.71 2.14
N PRO A 221 -10.37 13.62 1.90
CA PRO A 221 -10.15 12.74 0.78
C PRO A 221 -10.16 13.58 -0.48
N ALA A 222 -8.99 13.64 -1.12
CA ALA A 222 -8.86 14.36 -2.36
C ALA A 222 -9.94 13.80 -3.28
N ARG A 223 -10.86 14.65 -3.76
CA ARG A 223 -11.96 14.26 -4.65
C ARG A 223 -11.42 13.97 -6.06
N ARG A 224 -10.48 13.03 -6.14
CA ARG A 224 -9.79 12.61 -7.35
C ARG A 224 -10.24 11.20 -7.68
N THR A 225 -10.62 10.99 -8.94
CA THR A 225 -11.07 9.70 -9.46
C THR A 225 -9.99 8.62 -9.39
N GLY A 226 -8.70 9.02 -9.35
CA GLY A 226 -7.58 8.10 -9.14
C GLY A 226 -7.52 7.54 -7.71
N ASP A 227 -7.88 8.34 -6.70
CA ASP A 227 -7.93 7.92 -5.29
C ASP A 227 -9.23 7.16 -4.97
N TRP A 228 -10.34 7.62 -5.55
CA TRP A 228 -11.69 7.11 -5.34
C TRP A 228 -12.34 6.79 -6.70
N PRO A 229 -12.15 5.55 -7.20
CA PRO A 229 -12.67 5.13 -8.50
C PRO A 229 -14.19 5.34 -8.67
N GLU A 230 -14.95 5.25 -7.59
CA GLU A 230 -16.39 5.50 -7.55
C GLU A 230 -16.79 6.94 -7.92
N LEU A 231 -15.90 7.93 -7.74
CA LEU A 231 -16.13 9.29 -8.24
C LEU A 231 -16.10 9.33 -9.77
N GLY A 232 -15.25 8.51 -10.38
CA GLY A 232 -15.23 8.32 -11.83
C GLY A 232 -16.50 7.63 -12.32
N ASP A 233 -16.97 6.64 -11.58
CA ASP A 233 -18.23 5.95 -11.90
C ASP A 233 -19.43 6.90 -11.83
N GLN A 234 -19.51 7.76 -10.79
CA GLN A 234 -20.54 8.79 -10.67
C GLN A 234 -20.51 9.76 -11.87
N MET A 235 -19.33 10.25 -12.24
CA MET A 235 -19.18 11.15 -13.38
C MET A 235 -19.62 10.49 -14.70
N LEU A 236 -19.36 9.20 -14.87
CA LEU A 236 -19.83 8.45 -16.04
C LEU A 236 -21.35 8.27 -16.04
N LEU A 237 -21.97 8.01 -14.88
CA LEU A 237 -23.42 7.94 -14.74
C LEU A 237 -24.09 9.27 -15.11
N ASP A 238 -23.53 10.39 -14.66
CA ASP A 238 -24.03 11.73 -14.99
C ASP A 238 -23.97 12.00 -16.51
N VAL A 239 -22.89 11.57 -17.17
CA VAL A 239 -22.75 11.65 -18.65
C VAL A 239 -23.79 10.79 -19.34
N CYS A 240 -23.97 9.54 -18.90
CA CYS A 240 -24.98 8.63 -19.43
C CYS A 240 -26.40 9.20 -19.27
N GLU A 241 -26.71 9.84 -18.14
CA GLU A 241 -28.00 10.50 -17.94
C GLU A 241 -28.21 11.66 -18.92
N TYR A 242 -27.18 12.48 -19.12
CA TYR A 242 -27.22 13.56 -20.10
C TYR A 242 -27.46 13.05 -21.53
N GLU A 243 -26.73 12.02 -21.97
CA GLU A 243 -26.90 11.41 -23.29
C GLU A 243 -28.30 10.83 -23.49
N ARG A 244 -28.85 10.19 -22.46
CA ARG A 244 -30.24 9.70 -22.46
C ARG A 244 -31.23 10.84 -22.64
N GLN A 245 -31.02 11.98 -21.98
CA GLN A 245 -31.87 13.18 -22.15
C GLN A 245 -31.78 13.78 -23.57
N GLN A 246 -30.63 13.63 -24.24
CA GLN A 246 -30.43 14.03 -25.64
C GLN A 246 -30.97 13.00 -26.66
N GLY A 247 -31.56 11.89 -26.19
CA GLY A 247 -32.10 10.82 -27.04
C GLY A 247 -31.02 9.90 -27.65
N THR A 248 -29.79 9.95 -27.14
CA THR A 248 -28.73 9.00 -27.53
C THR A 248 -28.95 7.66 -26.82
N HIS A 249 -28.69 6.56 -27.53
CA HIS A 249 -28.78 5.23 -26.95
C HIS A 249 -27.59 4.98 -26.02
N VAL A 250 -27.89 4.76 -24.74
CA VAL A 250 -26.88 4.44 -23.73
C VAL A 250 -26.93 2.95 -23.41
N ASP A 251 -25.77 2.33 -23.25
CA ASP A 251 -25.66 0.93 -22.86
C ASP A 251 -26.14 0.72 -21.41
N GLN A 252 -27.27 0.03 -21.27
CA GLN A 252 -27.86 -0.26 -19.96
C GLN A 252 -26.98 -1.21 -19.13
N ALA A 253 -26.22 -2.12 -19.77
CA ALA A 253 -25.32 -3.02 -19.04
C ALA A 253 -24.16 -2.25 -18.38
N MET A 254 -23.67 -1.21 -19.05
CA MET A 254 -22.69 -0.28 -18.46
C MET A 254 -23.28 0.46 -17.26
N ILE A 255 -24.50 0.98 -17.35
CA ILE A 255 -25.18 1.66 -16.25
C ILE A 255 -25.35 0.73 -15.04
N ASP A 256 -25.79 -0.51 -15.26
CA ASP A 256 -26.00 -1.48 -14.18
C ASP A 256 -24.68 -1.86 -13.48
N ARG A 257 -23.60 -2.00 -14.27
CA ARG A 257 -22.25 -2.21 -13.74
C ARG A 257 -21.80 -1.01 -12.88
N LEU A 258 -21.96 0.22 -13.36
CA LEU A 258 -21.57 1.43 -12.63
C LEU A 258 -22.36 1.61 -11.33
N ASN A 259 -23.67 1.36 -11.38
CA ASN A 259 -24.54 1.38 -10.19
C ASN A 259 -24.16 0.31 -9.14
N THR A 260 -23.52 -0.77 -9.57
CA THR A 260 -22.98 -1.79 -8.67
C THR A 260 -21.63 -1.36 -8.11
N SER A 261 -20.71 -0.89 -8.95
CA SER A 261 -19.35 -0.53 -8.55
C SER A 261 -19.30 0.71 -7.63
N ILE A 262 -20.20 1.68 -7.82
CA ILE A 262 -20.28 2.87 -6.98
C ILE A 262 -20.64 2.56 -5.52
N LYS A 263 -21.22 1.38 -5.26
CA LYS A 263 -21.57 0.90 -3.91
C LYS A 263 -20.44 0.13 -3.23
N MET A 264 -19.35 -0.20 -3.95
CA MET A 264 -18.18 -0.91 -3.42
C MET A 264 -17.22 0.06 -2.72
N ILE A 265 -17.72 0.73 -1.68
CA ILE A 265 -17.05 1.83 -0.98
C ILE A 265 -16.88 1.51 0.50
N THR A 266 -15.87 2.11 1.11
CA THR A 266 -15.66 2.06 2.57
C THR A 266 -16.26 3.31 3.22
N PRO A 267 -16.37 3.33 4.56
CA PRO A 267 -16.71 4.55 5.31
C PRO A 267 -15.79 5.75 5.06
N SER A 268 -14.59 5.56 4.50
CA SER A 268 -13.68 6.65 4.13
C SER A 268 -14.01 7.33 2.80
N SER A 269 -14.89 6.73 1.99
CA SER A 269 -15.23 7.27 0.67
C SER A 269 -15.98 8.59 0.78
N PRO A 270 -15.68 9.59 -0.09
CA PRO A 270 -16.48 10.79 -0.21
C PRO A 270 -17.95 10.55 -0.59
N LEU A 271 -18.25 9.41 -1.23
CA LEU A 271 -19.61 9.01 -1.60
C LEU A 271 -20.31 8.19 -0.52
N TRP A 272 -19.63 7.88 0.60
CA TRP A 272 -20.29 7.20 1.70
C TRP A 272 -21.33 8.14 2.33
N PRO A 273 -22.61 7.71 2.48
CA PRO A 273 -23.69 8.61 2.91
C PRO A 273 -23.45 9.31 4.26
N GLY A 274 -22.67 8.69 5.15
CA GLY A 274 -22.32 9.25 6.46
C GLY A 274 -21.06 10.13 6.47
N TYR A 275 -20.35 10.23 5.33
CA TYR A 275 -18.98 10.75 5.31
C TYR A 275 -18.88 12.19 5.79
N SER A 276 -19.75 13.09 5.35
CA SER A 276 -19.67 14.50 5.74
C SER A 276 -19.81 14.69 7.25
N ARG A 277 -20.81 14.05 7.87
CA ARG A 277 -21.02 14.12 9.32
C ARG A 277 -19.85 13.51 10.07
N TRP A 278 -19.42 12.33 9.64
CA TRP A 278 -18.32 11.61 10.27
C TRP A 278 -17.00 12.41 10.17
N ALA A 279 -16.68 12.97 9.00
CA ALA A 279 -15.49 13.77 8.81
C ALA A 279 -15.49 15.05 9.65
N GLU A 280 -16.66 15.67 9.88
CA GLU A 280 -16.80 16.80 10.80
C GLU A 280 -16.50 16.39 12.25
N GLU A 281 -17.00 15.24 12.69
CA GLU A 281 -16.75 14.70 14.04
C GLU A 281 -15.26 14.39 14.29
N GLN A 282 -14.54 13.90 13.26
CA GLN A 282 -13.11 13.58 13.36
C GLN A 282 -12.18 14.78 13.13
N SER A 283 -12.72 15.90 12.64
CA SER A 283 -11.96 17.12 12.42
C SER A 283 -11.78 17.92 13.72
N ARG A 284 -10.77 18.80 13.76
CA ARG A 284 -10.58 19.71 14.91
C ARG A 284 -11.89 20.47 15.20
N PRO A 285 -12.29 20.62 16.48
CA PRO A 285 -13.42 21.46 16.85
C PRO A 285 -13.20 22.86 16.28
N ARG A 286 -14.21 23.41 15.59
CA ARG A 286 -14.12 24.73 14.92
C ARG A 286 -13.91 25.89 15.92
N PHE A 287 -14.06 25.62 17.23
CA PHE A 287 -13.84 26.55 18.33
C PHE A 287 -13.33 25.82 19.58
N GLU A 288 -12.02 25.62 19.68
CA GLU A 288 -11.35 25.62 20.98
C GLU A 288 -10.56 26.93 21.02
N GLY A 289 -11.10 27.91 21.75
CA GLY A 289 -10.41 29.16 22.00
C GLY A 289 -9.31 28.95 23.03
N GLU A 290 -8.10 29.34 22.68
CA GLU A 290 -7.15 30.13 23.46
C GLU A 290 -6.08 30.71 22.52
#